data_AF-A0A3M2C289-F1
#
_entry.id   AF-A0A3M2C289-F1
#
_cell.length_a   1.000
_cell.length_b   1.000
_cell.length_c   1.000
_cell.angle_alpha   90.00
_cell.angle_beta   90.00
_cell.angle_gamma   90.00
#
_symmetry.space_group_name_H-M   'P 1'
#
loop_
_entity.id
_entity.type
_entity.pdbx_description
1 polymer ?
#
loop_
_entity_poly.entity_id
_entity_poly.type
_entity_poly.pdbx_seq_one_letter_code
_entity_poly.pdbx_strand_id
1 'polypeptide(L)'
;THAEFRRLLRRELPEAMKHLQRGNIAPVDVAQAAIGPGMAIFSRYSKVLEADGSAMTVRTALQLINQALDEYLSEQEGEVDSDTRFAITWFETYGFEDGPFGEAETLAKARNVSVSGVAEAGILRSVAGKVRLLRRDELAADWDPTQDRRGSVWEATQHLIKRLEEQGEEAAADLLRRLGRDVGQQARDLAYRLYSTCERRGWAEEARAYNGLVIAWPEIEKLAAREPTRVEQTELFR
;
A
#
# COMPACT_ATOMS: atom_id res chain seq x y z
N THR A 1 -5.90 22.34 22.99
CA THR A 1 -7.08 21.49 23.28
C THR A 1 -7.09 20.28 22.34
N HIS A 2 -7.95 19.28 22.56
CA HIS A 2 -8.08 18.09 21.69
C HIS A 2 -8.20 18.44 20.20
N ALA A 3 -9.10 19.37 19.85
CA ALA A 3 -9.29 19.82 18.46
C ALA A 3 -8.04 20.49 17.88
N GLU A 4 -7.34 21.29 18.67
CA GLU A 4 -6.11 21.95 18.25
C GLU A 4 -4.95 20.97 18.07
N PHE A 5 -4.82 19.97 18.94
CA PHE A 5 -3.82 18.92 18.79
C PHE A 5 -4.02 18.14 17.48
N ARG A 6 -5.27 17.72 17.17
CA ARG A 6 -5.59 17.09 15.89
C ARG A 6 -5.27 17.98 14.68
N ARG A 7 -5.57 19.27 14.77
CA ARG A 7 -5.26 20.24 13.70
C ARG A 7 -3.75 20.35 13.46
N LEU A 8 -2.94 20.37 14.53
CA LEU A 8 -1.49 20.43 14.42
C LEU A 8 -0.91 19.14 13.85
N LEU A 9 -1.40 17.96 14.27
CA LEU A 9 -1.02 16.68 13.70
C LEU A 9 -1.25 16.66 12.19
N ARG A 10 -2.45 17.02 11.72
CA ARG A 10 -2.78 17.08 10.28
C ARG A 10 -1.91 18.05 9.48
N ARG A 11 -1.39 19.10 10.13
CA ARG A 11 -0.55 20.10 9.47
C ARG A 11 0.91 19.69 9.40
N GLU A 12 1.45 19.11 10.47
CA GLU A 12 2.89 18.93 10.65
C GLU A 12 3.35 17.49 10.44
N LEU A 13 2.49 16.49 10.70
CA LEU A 13 2.84 15.09 10.50
C LEU A 13 3.12 14.73 9.04
N PRO A 14 2.35 15.21 8.03
CA PRO A 14 2.58 14.84 6.62
C PRO A 14 3.99 15.15 6.10
N GLU A 15 4.61 16.24 6.55
CA GLU A 15 5.99 16.58 6.14
C GLU A 15 6.99 15.55 6.68
N ALA A 16 6.87 15.19 7.96
CA ALA A 16 7.69 14.15 8.56
C ALA A 16 7.49 12.79 7.86
N MET A 17 6.25 12.46 7.50
CA MET A 17 5.93 11.22 6.78
C MET A 17 6.61 11.15 5.41
N LYS A 18 6.57 12.24 4.64
CA LYS A 18 7.25 12.31 3.34
C LYS A 18 8.74 12.07 3.46
N HIS A 19 9.38 12.57 4.51
CA HIS A 19 10.80 12.31 4.76
C HIS A 19 11.09 10.85 5.06
N LEU A 20 10.26 10.19 5.88
CA LEU A 20 10.42 8.77 6.21
C LEU A 20 10.20 7.87 4.99
N GLN A 21 9.17 8.13 4.18
CA GLN A 21 8.90 7.37 2.96
C GLN A 21 10.01 7.54 1.92
N ARG A 22 10.57 8.75 1.76
CA ARG A 22 11.74 8.97 0.88
C ARG A 22 12.99 8.22 1.34
N GLY A 23 13.09 7.93 2.64
CA GLY A 23 14.16 7.13 3.21
C GLY A 23 13.95 5.63 3.07
N ASN A 24 12.88 5.17 2.43
CA ASN A 24 12.48 3.75 2.33
C ASN A 24 12.40 3.06 3.70
N ILE A 25 11.98 3.80 4.73
CA ILE A 25 11.79 3.24 6.08
C ILE A 25 10.64 2.24 6.03
N ALA A 26 10.81 1.05 6.60
CA ALA A 26 9.79 0.00 6.55
C ALA A 26 8.46 0.48 7.19
N PRO A 27 7.28 0.03 6.72
CA PRO A 27 6.00 0.46 7.25
C PRO A 27 5.86 0.29 8.78
N VAL A 28 6.37 -0.81 9.33
CA VAL A 28 6.40 -1.04 10.79
C VAL A 28 7.21 0.02 11.52
N ASP A 29 8.35 0.42 10.95
CA ASP A 29 9.25 1.42 11.50
C ASP A 29 8.72 2.84 11.28
N VAL A 30 7.97 3.08 10.21
CA VAL A 30 7.29 4.35 9.94
C VAL A 30 6.26 4.65 11.03
N ALA A 31 5.48 3.66 11.45
CA ALA A 31 4.53 3.83 12.55
C ALA A 31 5.27 4.20 13.86
N GLN A 32 6.39 3.55 14.15
CA GLN A 32 7.22 3.87 15.32
C GLN A 32 7.88 5.24 15.21
N ALA A 33 8.41 5.59 14.03
CA ALA A 33 9.08 6.85 13.78
C ALA A 33 8.10 8.03 13.82
N ALA A 34 6.85 7.86 13.37
CA ALA A 34 5.80 8.87 13.40
C ALA A 34 5.38 9.27 14.84
N ILE A 35 5.59 8.38 15.82
CA ILE A 35 5.36 8.69 17.24
C ILE A 35 6.24 9.85 17.68
N GLY A 36 7.50 9.93 17.25
CA GLY A 36 8.42 11.00 17.63
C GLY A 36 7.90 12.40 17.28
N PRO A 37 7.65 12.72 16.00
CA PRO A 37 7.03 13.98 15.56
C PRO A 37 5.67 14.26 16.21
N GLY A 38 4.81 13.24 16.33
CA GLY A 38 3.50 13.39 16.98
C GLY A 38 3.61 13.75 18.47
N MET A 39 4.52 13.08 19.19
CA MET A 39 4.78 13.35 20.60
C MET A 39 5.53 14.66 20.81
N ALA A 40 6.34 15.12 19.86
CA ALA A 40 6.92 16.45 19.89
C ALA A 40 5.80 17.52 19.88
N ILE A 41 4.75 17.34 19.06
CA ILE A 41 3.60 18.26 19.05
C ILE A 41 2.84 18.21 20.38
N PHE A 42 2.62 17.01 20.94
CA PHE A 42 1.94 16.84 22.23
C PHE A 42 2.71 17.50 23.38
N SER A 43 4.02 17.30 23.43
CA SER A 43 4.91 17.79 24.50
C SER A 43 5.30 19.27 24.40
N ARG A 44 4.99 19.95 23.27
CA ARG A 44 5.11 21.42 23.17
C ARG A 44 4.21 22.18 24.14
N TYR A 45 3.15 21.54 24.62
CA TYR A 45 2.17 22.14 25.53
C TYR A 45 2.29 21.51 26.92
N SER A 46 2.10 22.32 27.97
CA SER A 46 2.13 21.83 29.36
C SER A 46 1.00 20.87 29.69
N LYS A 47 -0.14 21.01 29.01
CA LYS A 47 -1.25 20.05 28.99
C LYS A 47 -2.12 20.25 27.76
N VAL A 48 -2.66 19.15 27.22
CA VAL A 48 -3.73 19.17 26.22
C VAL A 48 -5.03 18.81 26.94
N LEU A 49 -6.10 19.59 26.75
CA LEU A 49 -7.39 19.36 27.39
C LEU A 49 -8.36 18.61 26.47
N GLU A 50 -9.09 17.66 27.04
CA GLU A 50 -10.22 16.96 26.44
C GLU A 50 -11.50 17.81 26.47
N ALA A 51 -12.56 17.32 25.83
CA ALA A 51 -13.85 18.03 25.74
C ALA A 51 -14.54 18.21 27.11
N ASP A 52 -14.29 17.30 28.05
CA ASP A 52 -14.80 17.37 29.44
C ASP A 52 -13.91 18.23 30.37
N GLY A 53 -12.86 18.84 29.83
CA GLY A 53 -11.90 19.66 30.59
C GLY A 53 -10.80 18.86 31.31
N SER A 54 -10.82 17.53 31.24
CA SER A 54 -9.74 16.70 31.77
C SER A 54 -8.47 16.80 30.93
N ALA A 55 -7.33 16.36 31.48
CA ALA A 55 -6.07 16.32 30.75
C ALA A 55 -6.02 15.07 29.85
N MET A 56 -5.72 15.28 28.57
CA MET A 56 -5.49 14.22 27.60
C MET A 56 -4.35 13.31 28.05
N THR A 57 -4.60 12.01 28.00
CA THR A 57 -3.59 11.01 28.36
C THR A 57 -2.61 10.78 27.21
N VAL A 58 -1.40 10.30 27.52
CA VAL A 58 -0.43 9.86 26.51
C VAL A 58 -1.02 8.77 25.62
N ARG A 59 -1.83 7.86 26.19
CA ARG A 59 -2.54 6.82 25.44
C ARG A 59 -3.46 7.42 24.37
N THR A 60 -4.26 8.43 24.74
CA THR A 60 -5.13 9.14 23.79
C THR A 60 -4.31 9.85 22.73
N ALA A 61 -3.20 10.51 23.13
CA ALA A 61 -2.33 11.19 22.18
C ALA A 61 -1.74 10.22 21.13
N LEU A 62 -1.26 9.04 21.56
CA LEU A 62 -0.77 8.00 20.66
C LEU A 62 -1.86 7.50 19.69
N GLN A 63 -3.09 7.32 20.17
CA GLN A 63 -4.22 6.95 19.30
C GLN A 63 -4.48 8.01 18.23
N LEU A 64 -4.44 9.29 18.59
CA LEU A 64 -4.63 10.40 17.65
C LEU A 64 -3.47 10.52 16.65
N ILE A 65 -2.24 10.21 17.06
CA ILE A 65 -1.08 10.17 16.16
C ILE A 65 -1.24 9.05 15.13
N ASN A 66 -1.59 7.83 15.57
CA ASN A 66 -1.86 6.72 14.65
C ASN A 66 -3.03 7.03 13.71
N GLN A 67 -4.10 7.66 14.22
CA GLN A 67 -5.21 8.11 13.37
C GLN A 67 -4.75 9.13 12.31
N ALA A 68 -3.90 10.09 12.68
CA ALA A 68 -3.39 11.07 11.72
C ALA A 68 -2.45 10.45 10.67
N LEU A 69 -1.68 9.43 11.06
CA LEU A 69 -0.89 8.62 10.14
C LEU A 69 -1.77 7.88 9.14
N ASP A 70 -2.85 7.25 9.61
CA ASP A 70 -3.80 6.55 8.75
C ASP A 70 -4.51 7.52 7.80
N GLU A 71 -4.93 8.69 8.29
CA GLU A 71 -5.51 9.75 7.46
C GLU A 71 -4.54 10.16 6.33
N TYR A 72 -3.26 10.36 6.64
CA TYR A 72 -2.23 10.70 5.64
C TYR A 72 -2.06 9.61 4.57
N LEU A 73 -2.01 8.33 4.97
CA LEU A 73 -1.85 7.21 4.02
C LEU A 73 -3.09 7.01 3.15
N SER A 74 -4.29 7.30 3.66
CA SER A 74 -5.53 7.21 2.89
C SER A 74 -5.75 8.39 1.94
N GLU A 75 -5.25 9.58 2.26
CA GLU A 75 -5.37 10.77 1.38
C GLU A 75 -4.65 10.59 0.03
N GLN A 76 -3.70 9.65 -0.08
CA GLN A 76 -2.99 9.33 -1.32
C GLN A 76 -3.83 8.51 -2.32
N GLU A 77 -5.08 8.16 -2.00
CA GLU A 77 -6.02 7.44 -2.87
C GLU A 77 -6.30 8.08 -4.21
N GLY A 78 -6.22 9.42 -4.30
CA GLY A 78 -6.57 10.15 -5.52
C GLY A 78 -5.59 9.90 -6.69
N GLU A 79 -4.43 9.30 -6.40
CA GLU A 79 -3.33 9.16 -7.36
C GLU A 79 -3.33 7.81 -8.10
N VAL A 80 -4.20 6.86 -7.71
CA VAL A 80 -4.27 5.52 -8.31
C VAL A 80 -5.54 5.31 -9.15
N ASP A 81 -5.49 4.31 -10.03
CA ASP A 81 -6.59 3.97 -10.93
C ASP A 81 -7.87 3.52 -10.18
N SER A 82 -9.02 3.56 -10.87
CA SER A 82 -10.32 3.25 -10.26
C SER A 82 -10.47 1.80 -9.83
N ASP A 83 -9.85 0.86 -10.55
CA ASP A 83 -9.90 -0.57 -10.20
C ASP A 83 -9.08 -0.82 -8.92
N THR A 84 -7.93 -0.15 -8.76
CA THR A 84 -7.17 -0.11 -7.50
C THR A 84 -7.98 0.49 -6.35
N ARG A 85 -8.67 1.63 -6.54
CA ARG A 85 -9.50 2.23 -5.47
C ARG A 85 -10.65 1.32 -5.04
N PHE A 86 -11.23 0.56 -5.97
CA PHE A 86 -12.18 -0.50 -5.64
C PHE A 86 -11.50 -1.56 -4.76
N ALA A 87 -10.36 -2.09 -5.21
CA ALA A 87 -9.66 -3.17 -4.53
C ALA A 87 -9.30 -2.79 -3.09
N ILE A 88 -8.82 -1.57 -2.86
CA ILE A 88 -8.45 -1.13 -1.52
C ILE A 88 -9.67 -1.01 -0.60
N THR A 89 -10.77 -0.41 -1.10
CA THR A 89 -11.99 -0.29 -0.28
C THR A 89 -12.58 -1.67 0.05
N TRP A 90 -12.52 -2.61 -0.88
CA TRP A 90 -12.95 -3.99 -0.65
C TRP A 90 -12.04 -4.69 0.36
N PHE A 91 -10.73 -4.61 0.16
CA PHE A 91 -9.71 -5.18 1.03
C PHE A 91 -9.85 -4.68 2.46
N GLU A 92 -10.13 -3.39 2.66
CA GLU A 92 -10.34 -2.83 4.00
C GLU A 92 -11.47 -3.52 4.76
N THR A 93 -12.49 -4.04 4.08
CA THR A 93 -13.67 -4.65 4.71
C THR A 93 -13.54 -6.17 4.81
N TYR A 94 -13.19 -6.83 3.71
CA TYR A 94 -13.22 -8.29 3.59
C TYR A 94 -11.83 -8.94 3.50
N GLY A 95 -10.77 -8.16 3.35
CA GLY A 95 -9.46 -8.70 3.01
C GLY A 95 -9.52 -9.49 1.70
N PHE A 96 -9.01 -10.72 1.71
CA PHE A 96 -9.11 -11.67 0.60
C PHE A 96 -10.27 -12.67 0.73
N GLU A 97 -11.13 -12.52 1.74
CA GLU A 97 -12.25 -13.43 1.98
C GLU A 97 -13.48 -13.07 1.12
N ASP A 98 -14.42 -14.02 1.04
CA ASP A 98 -15.68 -13.85 0.32
C ASP A 98 -16.55 -12.74 0.96
N GLY A 99 -17.02 -11.82 0.12
CA GLY A 99 -18.09 -10.87 0.43
C GLY A 99 -19.26 -10.96 -0.55
N PRO A 100 -20.40 -10.32 -0.23
CA PRO A 100 -21.61 -10.40 -1.03
C PRO A 100 -21.52 -9.55 -2.31
N PHE A 101 -21.98 -10.10 -3.44
CA PHE A 101 -21.95 -9.41 -4.74
C PHE A 101 -22.71 -8.07 -4.73
N GLY A 102 -23.78 -7.92 -3.95
CA GLY A 102 -24.54 -6.68 -3.87
C GLY A 102 -23.74 -5.50 -3.30
N GLU A 103 -22.85 -5.76 -2.33
CA GLU A 103 -21.94 -4.74 -1.80
C GLU A 103 -20.84 -4.40 -2.80
N ALA A 104 -20.32 -5.41 -3.52
CA ALA A 104 -19.36 -5.20 -4.60
C ALA A 104 -19.96 -4.34 -5.74
N GLU A 105 -21.21 -4.61 -6.14
CA GLU A 105 -21.94 -3.80 -7.13
C GLU A 105 -22.09 -2.34 -6.69
N THR A 106 -22.41 -2.13 -5.41
CA THR A 106 -22.58 -0.79 -4.84
C THR A 106 -21.25 -0.04 -4.83
N LEU A 107 -20.18 -0.72 -4.41
CA LEU A 107 -18.82 -0.17 -4.43
C LEU A 107 -18.33 0.14 -5.85
N ALA A 108 -18.56 -0.77 -6.80
CA ALA A 108 -18.15 -0.60 -8.19
C ALA A 108 -18.78 0.67 -8.80
N LYS A 109 -20.09 0.86 -8.59
CA LYS A 109 -20.81 2.08 -9.00
C LYS A 109 -20.21 3.34 -8.36
N ALA A 110 -19.90 3.31 -7.07
CA ALA A 110 -19.28 4.43 -6.36
C ALA A 110 -17.84 4.75 -6.83
N ARG A 111 -17.17 3.81 -7.50
CA ARG A 111 -15.81 3.97 -8.07
C ARG A 111 -15.81 4.13 -9.59
N ASN A 112 -16.99 4.22 -10.22
CA ASN A 112 -17.16 4.31 -11.67
C ASN A 112 -16.48 3.15 -12.43
N VAL A 113 -16.63 1.93 -11.90
CA VAL A 113 -16.18 0.67 -12.50
C VAL A 113 -17.33 -0.36 -12.45
N SER A 114 -17.12 -1.55 -13.02
CA SER A 114 -18.05 -2.68 -12.89
C SER A 114 -17.33 -3.86 -12.23
N VAL A 115 -18.07 -4.72 -11.51
CA VAL A 115 -17.48 -5.92 -10.89
C VAL A 115 -16.85 -6.83 -11.94
N SER A 116 -17.49 -6.99 -13.10
CA SER A 116 -16.93 -7.76 -14.22
C SER A 116 -15.65 -7.13 -14.75
N GLY A 117 -15.59 -5.81 -14.85
CA GLY A 117 -14.42 -5.10 -15.33
C GLY A 117 -13.23 -5.23 -14.38
N VAL A 118 -13.48 -5.15 -13.06
CA VAL A 118 -12.44 -5.39 -12.05
C VAL A 118 -11.98 -6.86 -12.06
N ALA A 119 -12.88 -7.80 -12.40
CA ALA A 119 -12.50 -9.21 -12.60
C ALA A 119 -11.63 -9.40 -13.86
N GLU A 120 -11.98 -8.75 -14.96
CA GLU A 120 -11.19 -8.74 -16.21
C GLU A 120 -9.81 -8.11 -16.02
N ALA A 121 -9.67 -7.17 -15.07
CA ALA A 121 -8.41 -6.56 -14.66
C ALA A 121 -7.56 -7.45 -13.72
N GLY A 122 -7.93 -8.73 -13.54
CA GLY A 122 -7.15 -9.66 -12.71
C GLY A 122 -7.20 -9.38 -11.20
N ILE A 123 -8.09 -8.52 -10.71
CA ILE A 123 -8.10 -8.11 -9.30
C ILE A 123 -8.97 -9.02 -8.43
N LEU A 124 -10.11 -9.48 -8.96
CA LEU A 124 -11.10 -10.23 -8.19
C LEU A 124 -11.69 -11.38 -8.98
N ARG A 125 -12.37 -12.28 -8.26
CA ARG A 125 -13.31 -13.25 -8.83
C ARG A 125 -14.71 -13.03 -8.28
N SER A 126 -15.69 -13.22 -9.15
CA SER A 126 -17.11 -13.19 -8.82
C SER A 126 -17.75 -14.51 -9.24
N VAL A 127 -18.21 -15.31 -8.26
CA VAL A 127 -18.82 -16.62 -8.51
C VAL A 127 -19.97 -16.83 -7.53
N ALA A 128 -21.11 -17.34 -8.02
CA ALA A 128 -22.25 -17.75 -7.20
C ALA A 128 -22.74 -16.68 -6.20
N GLY A 129 -22.81 -15.41 -6.65
CA GLY A 129 -23.28 -14.30 -5.82
C GLY A 129 -22.27 -13.81 -4.76
N LYS A 130 -21.04 -14.30 -4.81
CA LYS A 130 -19.94 -13.89 -3.94
C LYS A 130 -18.80 -13.26 -4.75
N VAL A 131 -18.09 -12.35 -4.11
CA VAL A 131 -16.93 -11.65 -4.66
C VAL A 131 -15.78 -11.76 -3.68
N ARG A 132 -14.56 -12.00 -4.17
CA ARG A 132 -13.35 -11.84 -3.38
C ARG A 132 -12.17 -11.43 -4.25
N LEU A 133 -11.19 -10.77 -3.66
CA LEU A 133 -9.92 -10.47 -4.31
C LEU A 133 -9.16 -11.77 -4.62
N LEU A 134 -8.40 -11.77 -5.71
CA LEU A 134 -7.50 -12.87 -6.02
C LEU A 134 -6.33 -12.87 -5.02
N ARG A 135 -5.98 -14.04 -4.50
CA ARG A 135 -4.78 -14.20 -3.67
C ARG A 135 -3.54 -14.28 -4.57
N ARG A 136 -2.36 -13.99 -4.01
CA ARG A 136 -1.09 -13.94 -4.77
C ARG A 136 -0.73 -15.25 -5.46
N ASP A 137 -1.14 -16.38 -4.88
CA ASP A 137 -0.95 -17.72 -5.45
C ASP A 137 -1.87 -17.99 -6.66
N GLU A 138 -2.95 -17.23 -6.81
CA GLU A 138 -3.87 -17.30 -7.95
C GLU A 138 -3.49 -16.38 -9.12
N LEU A 139 -2.55 -15.45 -8.90
CA LEU A 139 -2.10 -14.53 -9.94
C LEU A 139 -1.20 -15.22 -10.97
N ALA A 140 -1.28 -14.79 -12.23
CA ALA A 140 -0.50 -15.35 -13.32
C ALA A 140 1.02 -15.22 -13.07
N ALA A 141 1.76 -16.31 -13.18
CA ALA A 141 3.20 -16.30 -12.92
C ALA A 141 3.99 -15.46 -13.94
N ASP A 142 3.49 -15.36 -15.16
CA ASP A 142 4.11 -14.73 -16.32
C ASP A 142 3.49 -13.37 -16.69
N TRP A 143 2.73 -12.75 -15.78
CA TRP A 143 2.08 -11.45 -16.03
C TRP A 143 3.06 -10.41 -16.58
N ASP A 144 2.69 -9.80 -17.70
CA ASP A 144 3.48 -8.76 -18.37
C ASP A 144 2.69 -7.44 -18.42
N PRO A 145 3.08 -6.43 -17.62
CA PRO A 145 2.38 -5.14 -17.60
C PRO A 145 2.39 -4.41 -18.95
N THR A 146 3.29 -4.77 -19.87
CA THR A 146 3.35 -4.14 -21.20
C THR A 146 2.29 -4.68 -22.16
N GLN A 147 1.72 -5.85 -21.86
CA GLN A 147 0.67 -6.48 -22.66
C GLN A 147 -0.72 -6.32 -22.03
N ASP A 148 -0.76 -5.95 -20.76
CA ASP A 148 -1.99 -5.72 -20.02
C ASP A 148 -2.57 -4.33 -20.31
N ARG A 149 -3.75 -4.31 -20.93
CA ARG A 149 -4.46 -3.07 -21.28
C ARG A 149 -5.23 -2.47 -20.10
N ARG A 150 -5.38 -3.22 -19.01
CA ARG A 150 -6.12 -2.83 -17.80
C ARG A 150 -5.29 -3.07 -16.53
N GLY A 151 -3.97 -3.12 -16.67
CA GLY A 151 -3.06 -3.22 -15.53
C GLY A 151 -3.34 -2.12 -14.52
N SER A 152 -3.38 -2.51 -13.24
CA SER A 152 -3.69 -1.62 -12.12
C SER A 152 -2.51 -1.55 -11.15
N VAL A 153 -2.45 -0.49 -10.35
CA VAL A 153 -1.46 -0.38 -9.27
C VAL A 153 -1.63 -1.50 -8.25
N TRP A 154 -2.87 -1.94 -8.00
CA TRP A 154 -3.17 -3.11 -7.17
C TRP A 154 -2.47 -4.36 -7.71
N GLU A 155 -2.73 -4.71 -8.96
CA GLU A 155 -2.17 -5.91 -9.59
C GLU A 155 -0.63 -5.86 -9.64
N ALA A 156 -0.07 -4.70 -10.02
CA ALA A 156 1.37 -4.45 -10.00
C ALA A 156 2.00 -4.70 -8.62
N THR A 157 1.35 -4.20 -7.55
CA THR A 157 1.83 -4.38 -6.17
C THR A 157 1.83 -5.86 -5.78
N GLN A 158 0.76 -6.58 -6.09
CA GLN A 158 0.67 -8.00 -5.75
C GLN A 158 1.67 -8.85 -6.55
N HIS A 159 1.92 -8.55 -7.83
CA HIS A 159 2.95 -9.25 -8.62
C HIS A 159 4.37 -8.92 -8.17
N LEU A 160 4.65 -7.69 -7.75
CA LEU A 160 5.96 -7.34 -7.18
C LEU A 160 6.24 -8.18 -5.92
N ILE A 161 5.27 -8.30 -5.03
CA ILE A 161 5.37 -9.14 -3.83
C ILE A 161 5.54 -10.62 -4.23
N LYS A 162 4.68 -11.13 -5.12
CA LYS A 162 4.74 -12.52 -5.58
C LYS A 162 6.13 -12.88 -6.12
N ARG A 163 6.69 -12.05 -7.01
CA ARG A 163 8.02 -12.29 -7.58
C ARG A 163 9.13 -12.18 -6.54
N LEU A 164 9.02 -11.21 -5.62
CA LEU A 164 9.97 -11.08 -4.53
C LEU A 164 9.98 -12.34 -3.64
N GLU A 165 8.81 -12.85 -3.27
CA GLU A 165 8.69 -14.02 -2.38
C GLU A 165 9.08 -15.33 -3.07
N GLU A 166 8.77 -15.49 -4.36
CA GLU A 166 9.01 -16.74 -5.09
C GLU A 166 10.41 -16.81 -5.73
N GLN A 167 10.96 -15.68 -6.16
CA GLN A 167 12.13 -15.61 -7.05
C GLN A 167 13.20 -14.61 -6.58
N GLY A 168 12.90 -13.79 -5.58
CA GLY A 168 13.84 -12.83 -4.99
C GLY A 168 13.88 -11.46 -5.68
N GLU A 169 14.81 -10.63 -5.22
CA GLU A 169 14.90 -9.19 -5.55
C GLU A 169 15.16 -8.93 -7.05
N GLU A 170 15.95 -9.77 -7.73
CA GLU A 170 16.24 -9.65 -9.16
C GLU A 170 14.96 -9.78 -10.01
N ALA A 171 14.09 -10.75 -9.71
CA ALA A 171 12.84 -10.94 -10.44
C ALA A 171 11.84 -9.82 -10.19
N ALA A 172 11.80 -9.28 -8.96
CA ALA A 172 11.01 -8.10 -8.63
C ALA A 172 11.56 -6.84 -9.33
N ALA A 173 12.88 -6.69 -9.42
CA ALA A 173 13.53 -5.59 -10.12
C ALA A 173 13.28 -5.62 -11.62
N ASP A 174 13.29 -6.80 -12.24
CA ASP A 174 12.92 -6.98 -13.63
C ASP A 174 11.47 -6.58 -13.90
N LEU A 175 10.55 -6.88 -12.97
CA LEU A 175 9.17 -6.42 -13.08
C LEU A 175 9.07 -4.90 -12.91
N LEU A 176 9.74 -4.33 -11.91
CA LEU A 176 9.77 -2.89 -11.67
C LEU A 176 10.26 -2.13 -12.92
N ARG A 177 11.27 -2.66 -13.60
CA ARG A 177 11.79 -2.08 -14.85
C ARG A 177 10.73 -2.02 -15.95
N ARG A 178 9.87 -3.04 -16.06
CA ARG A 178 8.76 -3.10 -17.04
C ARG A 178 7.59 -2.19 -16.66
N LEU A 179 7.28 -2.09 -15.37
CA LEU A 179 6.24 -1.19 -14.84
C LEU A 179 6.59 0.28 -15.03
N GLY A 180 7.88 0.60 -14.98
CA GLY A 180 8.36 1.97 -15.00
C GLY A 180 8.28 2.65 -13.63
N ARG A 181 8.90 3.82 -13.53
CA ARG A 181 9.13 4.53 -12.27
C ARG A 181 7.83 4.94 -11.57
N ASP A 182 6.88 5.49 -12.33
CA ASP A 182 5.69 6.10 -11.75
C ASP A 182 4.77 5.02 -11.13
N VAL A 183 4.45 3.97 -11.89
CA VAL A 183 3.64 2.83 -11.38
C VAL A 183 4.37 2.09 -10.26
N GLY A 184 5.70 1.93 -10.37
CA GLY A 184 6.51 1.36 -9.31
C GLY A 184 6.41 2.14 -8.01
N GLN A 185 6.55 3.46 -8.06
CA GLN A 185 6.42 4.32 -6.90
C GLN A 185 5.01 4.23 -6.27
N GLN A 186 3.96 4.25 -7.11
CA GLN A 186 2.58 4.06 -6.66
C GLN A 186 2.35 2.70 -5.99
N ALA A 187 2.97 1.63 -6.50
CA ALA A 187 2.89 0.30 -5.90
C ALA A 187 3.57 0.24 -4.53
N ARG A 188 4.72 0.92 -4.36
CA ARG A 188 5.36 1.06 -3.03
C ARG A 188 4.47 1.83 -2.06
N ASP A 189 3.91 2.96 -2.50
CA ASP A 189 3.05 3.79 -1.66
C ASP A 189 1.76 3.03 -1.28
N LEU A 190 1.23 2.23 -2.21
CA LEU A 190 0.14 1.30 -1.93
C LEU A 190 0.52 0.26 -0.86
N ALA A 191 1.73 -0.30 -0.91
CA ALA A 191 2.20 -1.25 0.11
C ALA A 191 2.23 -0.64 1.53
N TYR A 192 2.66 0.62 1.69
CA TYR A 192 2.57 1.32 2.98
C TYR A 192 1.14 1.40 3.51
N ARG A 193 0.18 1.72 2.64
CA ARG A 193 -1.22 1.81 3.02
C ARG A 193 -1.80 0.44 3.39
N LEU A 194 -1.58 -0.57 2.56
CA LEU A 194 -2.11 -1.91 2.80
C LEU A 194 -1.54 -2.51 4.07
N TYR A 195 -0.27 -2.22 4.39
CA TYR A 195 0.32 -2.56 5.68
C TYR A 195 -0.45 -1.96 6.87
N SER A 196 -0.72 -0.64 6.87
CA SER A 196 -1.50 -0.01 7.95
C SER A 196 -2.89 -0.66 8.11
N THR A 197 -3.57 -0.95 7.00
CA THR A 197 -4.85 -1.67 7.04
C THR A 197 -4.70 -3.06 7.66
N CYS A 198 -3.65 -3.81 7.32
CA CYS A 198 -3.41 -5.13 7.90
C CYS A 198 -3.13 -5.06 9.41
N GLU A 199 -2.34 -4.09 9.87
CA GLU A 199 -2.07 -3.89 11.30
C GLU A 199 -3.36 -3.62 12.08
N ARG A 200 -4.23 -2.75 11.59
CA ARG A 200 -5.53 -2.46 12.23
C ARG A 200 -6.47 -3.66 12.25
N ARG A 201 -6.41 -4.51 11.23
CA ARG A 201 -7.25 -5.70 11.09
C ARG A 201 -6.65 -6.96 11.75
N GLY A 202 -5.39 -6.92 12.16
CA GLY A 202 -4.66 -8.07 12.71
C GLY A 202 -4.27 -9.11 11.65
N TRP A 203 -4.16 -8.72 10.38
CA TRP A 203 -3.78 -9.61 9.27
C TRP A 203 -2.26 -9.74 9.14
N ALA A 204 -1.65 -10.46 10.08
CA ALA A 204 -0.19 -10.51 10.24
C ALA A 204 0.57 -11.06 9.03
N GLU A 205 0.01 -12.04 8.32
CA GLU A 205 0.65 -12.62 7.13
C GLU A 205 0.72 -11.60 5.98
N GLU A 206 -0.40 -10.94 5.72
CA GLU A 206 -0.50 -9.89 4.72
C GLU A 206 0.37 -8.68 5.06
N ALA A 207 0.39 -8.26 6.34
CA ALA A 207 1.28 -7.21 6.83
C ALA A 207 2.76 -7.56 6.56
N ARG A 208 3.17 -8.81 6.79
CA ARG A 208 4.55 -9.25 6.53
C ARG A 208 4.94 -9.07 5.06
N ALA A 209 4.04 -9.44 4.15
CA ALA A 209 4.29 -9.36 2.71
C ALA A 209 4.47 -7.89 2.25
N TYR A 210 3.56 -6.99 2.64
CA TYR A 210 3.68 -5.56 2.31
C TYR A 210 4.92 -4.90 2.93
N ASN A 211 5.24 -5.25 4.17
CA ASN A 211 6.45 -4.77 4.84
C ASN A 211 7.72 -5.27 4.14
N GLY A 212 7.74 -6.53 3.72
CA GLY A 212 8.85 -7.15 2.99
C GLY A 212 9.17 -6.44 1.68
N LEU A 213 8.14 -6.08 0.89
CA LEU A 213 8.33 -5.33 -0.36
C LEU A 213 9.04 -4.00 -0.12
N VAL A 214 8.61 -3.24 0.89
CA VAL A 214 9.20 -1.93 1.17
C VAL A 214 10.63 -2.05 1.69
N ILE A 215 10.93 -3.06 2.52
CA ILE A 215 12.30 -3.34 3.00
C ILE A 215 13.23 -3.66 1.83
N ALA A 216 12.78 -4.47 0.88
CA ALA A 216 13.58 -4.86 -0.28
C ALA A 216 13.69 -3.73 -1.33
N TRP A 217 12.82 -2.72 -1.27
CA TRP A 217 12.70 -1.67 -2.29
C TRP A 217 14.02 -1.00 -2.70
N PRO A 218 14.93 -0.60 -1.78
CA PRO A 218 16.19 0.04 -2.17
C PRO A 218 17.07 -0.83 -3.09
N GLU A 219 17.16 -2.14 -2.84
CA GLU A 219 17.93 -3.04 -3.70
C GLU A 219 17.16 -3.33 -4.98
N ILE A 220 15.83 -3.50 -4.94
CA ILE A 220 14.97 -3.65 -6.12
C ILE A 220 15.14 -2.45 -7.07
N GLU A 221 15.10 -1.21 -6.58
CA GLU A 221 15.31 0.00 -7.38
C GLU A 221 16.71 0.04 -7.99
N LYS A 222 17.73 -0.28 -7.18
CA LYS A 222 19.12 -0.32 -7.63
C LYS A 222 19.33 -1.36 -8.73
N LEU A 223 18.73 -2.55 -8.60
CA LEU A 223 18.79 -3.62 -9.61
C LEU A 223 17.98 -3.25 -10.86
N ALA A 224 16.82 -2.64 -10.71
CA ALA A 224 15.99 -2.20 -11.84
C ALA A 224 16.69 -1.12 -12.68
N ALA A 225 17.48 -0.25 -12.04
CA ALA A 225 18.27 0.80 -12.67
C ALA A 225 19.56 0.31 -13.36
N ARG A 226 20.04 -0.91 -13.07
CA ARG A 226 21.17 -1.49 -13.81
C ARG A 226 20.72 -1.75 -15.25
N GLU A 227 21.52 -1.34 -16.22
CA GLU A 227 21.34 -1.80 -17.59
C GLU A 227 21.38 -3.34 -17.57
N PRO A 228 20.42 -4.03 -18.22
CA PRO A 228 20.51 -5.47 -18.33
C PRO A 228 21.85 -5.78 -19.00
N THR A 229 22.72 -6.50 -18.29
CA THR A 229 23.98 -6.97 -18.86
C THR A 229 23.60 -7.71 -20.12
N ARG A 230 23.89 -7.12 -21.29
CA ARG A 230 23.66 -7.75 -22.57
C ARG A 230 24.52 -9.00 -22.52
N VAL A 231 23.90 -10.16 -22.30
CA VAL A 231 24.58 -11.43 -22.52
C VAL A 231 24.85 -11.41 -24.01
N GLU A 232 26.05 -11.02 -24.40
CA GLU A 232 26.55 -11.27 -25.74
C GLU A 232 26.46 -12.78 -25.90
N GLN A 233 25.39 -13.24 -26.58
CA GLN A 233 25.39 -14.52 -27.24
C GLN A 233 26.61 -14.48 -28.16
N THR A 234 27.72 -14.99 -27.64
CA THR A 234 28.85 -15.37 -28.45
C THR A 234 28.32 -16.53 -29.27
N GLU A 235 27.74 -16.21 -30.43
CA GLU A 235 27.59 -17.13 -31.53
C GLU A 235 29.00 -17.64 -31.85
N LEU A 236 29.36 -18.74 -31.18
CA LEU A 236 30.44 -19.62 -31.61
C LEU A 236 29.96 -20.31 -32.88
N PHE A 237 30.03 -19.58 -33.99
CA PHE A 237 30.32 -20.18 -35.27
C PHE A 237 31.71 -20.82 -35.17
N ARG A 238 31.75 -22.15 -35.05
CA ARG A 238 32.71 -23.04 -35.73
C ARG A 238 32.33 -24.50 -35.56
#